data_AF-W4FNB4-F1
#
_entry.id   AF-W4FNB4-F1
#
_cell.length_a   1.000
_cell.length_b   1.000
_cell.length_c   1.000
_cell.angle_alpha   90.00
_cell.angle_beta   90.00
_cell.angle_gamma   90.00
#
_symmetry.space_group_name_H-M   'P 1'
#
loop_
_entity.id
_entity.type
_entity.pdbx_description
1 polymer ?
#
loop_
_entity_poly.entity_id
_entity_poly.type
_entity_poly.pdbx_seq_one_letter_code
_entity_poly.pdbx_strand_id
1 'polypeptide(L)'
;MLFFNTVQEQTKTTALHQLTNSKGEWFNVLVGDFSTPTRCVVVAQQIHDDEAYGMVGSRQRTRMLWYDFEYIASAGRWMYRTLYINSQTFVRDGTLSPLSVEANDFDMPKHMHPQDEAAFRRQAKTHIQHIYDLSCDTLQKIQI
;
A
#
# COMPACT_ATOMS: atom_id res chain seq x y z
N MET A 1 5.95 13.94 -7.31
CA MET A 1 6.85 13.12 -8.14
C MET A 1 7.59 12.18 -7.19
N LEU A 2 7.43 10.87 -7.34
CA LEU A 2 8.15 9.87 -6.54
C LEU A 2 9.52 9.67 -7.20
N PHE A 3 10.60 9.74 -6.44
CA PHE A 3 11.92 9.34 -6.93
C PHE A 3 12.08 7.85 -6.65
N PHE A 4 12.26 7.07 -7.72
CA PHE A 4 12.41 5.61 -7.65
C PHE A 4 13.91 5.27 -7.72
N ASN A 5 14.48 4.67 -6.67
CA ASN A 5 15.78 4.04 -6.75
C ASN A 5 15.58 2.52 -6.56
N THR A 6 15.55 1.77 -7.66
CA THR A 6 15.43 0.31 -7.60
C THR A 6 16.81 -0.26 -7.27
N VAL A 7 16.98 -0.83 -6.07
CA VAL A 7 18.24 -1.47 -5.67
C VAL A 7 18.17 -2.99 -5.84
N GLN A 8 19.03 -3.45 -6.75
CA GLN A 8 19.73 -4.74 -6.92
C GLN A 8 19.03 -6.10 -6.95
N GLU A 9 17.80 -6.31 -6.47
CA GLU A 9 17.25 -7.68 -6.42
C GLU A 9 15.98 -7.86 -7.24
N GLN A 10 16.18 -8.25 -8.51
CA GLN A 10 15.11 -8.70 -9.39
C GLN A 10 15.33 -10.16 -9.77
N THR A 11 14.30 -10.98 -9.56
CA THR A 11 14.22 -12.34 -10.10
C THR A 11 13.21 -12.39 -11.24
N LYS A 12 12.92 -13.58 -11.75
CA LYS A 12 11.86 -13.77 -12.75
C LYS A 12 10.49 -13.31 -12.26
N THR A 13 10.21 -13.46 -10.97
CA THR A 13 8.86 -13.24 -10.40
C THR A 13 8.85 -12.25 -9.25
N THR A 14 9.99 -11.66 -8.87
CA THR A 14 10.07 -10.71 -7.76
C THR A 14 10.96 -9.52 -8.05
N ALA A 15 10.66 -8.38 -7.44
CA ALA A 15 11.48 -7.17 -7.48
C ALA A 15 11.45 -6.47 -6.12
N LEU A 16 12.62 -6.10 -5.60
CA LEU A 16 12.75 -5.21 -4.45
C LEU A 16 12.79 -3.74 -4.90
N HIS A 17 11.91 -2.92 -4.35
CA HIS A 17 11.88 -1.49 -4.59
C HIS A 17 12.20 -0.72 -3.32
N GLN A 18 13.07 0.28 -3.43
CA GLN A 18 13.31 1.27 -2.37
C GLN A 18 12.69 2.59 -2.80
N LEU A 19 11.76 3.11 -2.00
CA LEU A 19 10.88 4.20 -2.40
C LEU A 19 10.90 5.30 -1.35
N THR A 20 10.77 6.55 -1.80
CA THR A 20 10.44 7.68 -0.93
C THR A 20 9.19 8.36 -1.44
N ASN A 21 8.17 8.46 -0.58
CA ASN A 21 6.94 9.13 -0.97
C ASN A 21 7.07 10.66 -0.98
N SER A 22 6.05 11.35 -1.49
CA SER A 22 6.01 12.83 -1.54
C SER A 22 6.03 13.50 -0.15
N LYS A 23 5.80 12.73 0.92
CA LYS A 23 5.86 13.17 2.31
C LYS A 23 7.22 12.84 2.98
N GLY A 24 8.18 12.32 2.22
CA GLY A 24 9.53 11.98 2.70
C GLY A 24 9.61 10.65 3.45
N GLU A 25 8.55 9.84 3.47
CA GLU A 25 8.59 8.50 4.06
C GLU A 25 9.35 7.57 3.12
N TRP A 26 10.45 7.02 3.61
CA TRP A 26 11.22 6.00 2.93
C TRP A 26 10.73 4.60 3.32
N PHE A 27 10.62 3.69 2.36
CA PHE A 27 10.23 2.31 2.60
C PHE A 27 10.77 1.36 1.51
N ASN A 28 11.07 0.13 1.92
CA ASN A 28 11.39 -0.98 1.04
C ASN A 28 10.15 -1.83 0.81
N VAL A 29 9.88 -2.22 -0.44
CA VAL A 29 8.77 -3.12 -0.78
C VAL A 29 9.25 -4.23 -1.71
N LEU A 30 9.03 -5.47 -1.28
CA LEU A 30 9.20 -6.64 -2.15
C LEU A 30 7.89 -6.87 -2.90
N VAL A 31 7.96 -6.87 -4.23
CA VAL A 31 6.84 -7.15 -5.12
C VAL A 31 7.05 -8.52 -5.75
N GLY A 32 5.99 -9.32 -5.84
CA GLY A 32 5.94 -10.56 -6.58
C GLY A 32 4.83 -10.52 -7.63
N ASP A 33 5.13 -11.02 -8.83
CA ASP A 33 4.20 -11.17 -9.94
C ASP A 33 4.16 -12.64 -10.39
N PHE A 34 2.97 -13.22 -10.39
CA PHE A 34 2.72 -14.60 -10.76
C PHE A 34 1.58 -14.69 -11.76
N SER A 35 1.91 -14.94 -13.02
CA SER A 35 0.95 -15.00 -14.11
C SER A 35 0.84 -16.39 -14.76
N THR A 36 -0.39 -16.79 -15.09
CA THR A 36 -0.77 -17.85 -16.02
C THR A 36 -1.76 -17.28 -17.04
N PRO A 37 -2.14 -18.01 -18.11
CA PRO A 37 -3.12 -17.51 -19.07
C PRO A 37 -4.49 -17.15 -18.48
N THR A 38 -4.83 -17.71 -17.32
CA THR A 38 -6.15 -17.52 -16.68
C THR A 38 -6.06 -16.91 -15.29
N ARG A 39 -4.87 -16.55 -14.81
CA ARG A 39 -4.70 -15.94 -13.49
C ARG A 39 -3.48 -15.03 -13.44
N CYS A 40 -3.63 -13.84 -12.86
CA CYS A 40 -2.51 -12.97 -12.53
C CYS A 40 -2.60 -12.59 -11.05
N VAL A 41 -1.53 -12.81 -10.30
CA VAL A 41 -1.43 -12.45 -8.89
C VAL A 41 -0.25 -11.50 -8.69
N VAL A 42 -0.53 -10.34 -8.13
CA VAL A 42 0.49 -9.37 -7.70
C VAL A 42 0.44 -9.26 -6.18
N VAL A 43 1.57 -9.50 -5.52
CA VAL A 43 1.71 -9.36 -4.07
C VAL A 43 2.80 -8.35 -3.79
N ALA A 44 2.57 -7.41 -2.88
CA ALA A 44 3.61 -6.52 -2.39
C ALA A 44 3.62 -6.52 -0.87
N GLN A 45 4.82 -6.58 -0.28
CA GLN A 45 5.00 -6.55 1.17
C GLN A 45 6.12 -5.58 1.52
N GLN A 46 5.83 -4.65 2.42
CA GLN A 46 6.86 -3.77 2.97
C GLN A 46 7.79 -4.54 3.90
N ILE A 47 9.09 -4.30 3.75
CA ILE A 47 10.15 -4.77 4.66
C ILE A 47 10.39 -3.66 5.67
N HIS A 48 10.29 -3.99 6.96
CA HIS A 48 10.45 -3.00 8.04
C HIS A 48 11.89 -2.85 8.50
N ASP A 49 12.65 -3.95 8.51
CA ASP A 49 14.02 -3.98 9.00
C ASP A 49 14.92 -4.45 7.86
N ASP A 50 15.77 -3.53 7.41
CA ASP A 50 16.81 -3.79 6.44
C ASP A 50 18.12 -3.40 7.11
N GLU A 51 18.94 -4.40 7.45
CA GLU A 51 20.20 -4.19 8.17
C GLU A 51 21.17 -3.28 7.39
N ALA A 52 21.02 -3.17 6.06
CA ALA A 52 21.81 -2.29 5.22
C ALA A 52 21.37 -0.82 5.28
N TYR A 53 20.14 -0.54 5.72
CA TYR A 53 19.56 0.80 5.81
C TYR A 53 19.01 1.07 7.22
N GLY A 54 19.82 1.75 8.04
CA GLY A 54 19.41 2.14 9.38
C GLY A 54 18.18 3.07 9.36
N MET A 55 17.09 2.64 9.99
CA MET A 55 15.80 3.36 10.11
C MET A 55 15.84 4.68 10.92
N VAL A 56 16.98 5.35 11.06
CA VAL A 56 17.16 6.40 12.09
C VAL A 56 16.21 7.57 11.85
N GLY A 57 15.16 7.65 12.69
CA GLY A 57 14.19 8.75 12.72
C GLY A 57 13.04 8.68 11.71
N SER A 58 13.00 7.67 10.84
CA SER A 58 11.98 7.58 9.78
C SER A 58 10.71 6.85 10.24
N ARG A 59 9.56 7.46 9.96
CA ARG A 59 8.23 6.86 10.08
C ARG A 59 8.11 5.61 9.19
N GLN A 60 7.47 4.55 9.66
CA GLN A 60 7.20 3.30 8.93
C GLN A 60 5.75 2.85 9.07
N ARG A 61 5.28 1.99 8.17
CA ARG A 61 3.96 1.33 8.24
C ARG A 61 4.06 -0.11 7.79
N THR A 62 3.14 -0.94 8.28
CA THR A 62 2.89 -2.25 7.70
C THR A 62 2.04 -2.07 6.45
N ARG A 63 2.64 -2.31 5.29
CA ARG A 63 1.94 -2.32 4.00
C ARG A 63 1.99 -3.71 3.38
N MET A 64 0.80 -4.23 3.07
CA MET A 64 0.64 -5.40 2.22
C MET A 64 -0.39 -5.11 1.14
N LEU A 65 -0.11 -5.52 -0.07
CA LEU A 65 -1.01 -5.48 -1.20
C LEU A 65 -1.12 -6.88 -1.80
N TRP A 66 -2.34 -7.29 -2.11
CA TRP A 66 -2.61 -8.50 -2.87
C TRP A 66 -3.65 -8.18 -3.92
N TYR A 67 -3.31 -8.37 -5.18
CA TYR A 67 -4.24 -8.34 -6.31
C TYR A 67 -4.30 -9.73 -6.92
N ASP A 68 -5.51 -10.24 -7.11
CA ASP A 68 -5.76 -11.55 -7.73
C ASP A 68 -6.81 -11.39 -8.83
N PHE A 69 -6.36 -11.58 -10.06
CA PHE A 69 -7.17 -11.58 -11.26
C PHE A 69 -7.33 -13.03 -11.72
N GLU A 70 -8.55 -13.53 -11.78
CA GLU A 70 -8.83 -14.92 -12.13
C GLU A 70 -9.93 -14.98 -13.20
N TYR A 71 -9.66 -15.66 -14.31
CA TYR A 71 -10.67 -15.91 -15.33
C TYR A 71 -11.56 -17.09 -14.92
N ILE A 72 -12.82 -16.80 -14.67
CA ILE A 72 -13.83 -17.79 -14.29
C ILE A 72 -14.49 -18.32 -15.55
N ALA A 73 -13.92 -19.40 -16.09
CA ALA A 73 -14.33 -19.98 -17.37
C ALA A 73 -15.83 -20.31 -17.44
N SER A 74 -16.41 -20.83 -16.35
CA SER A 74 -17.85 -21.15 -16.27
C SER A 74 -18.77 -19.95 -16.38
N ALA A 75 -18.28 -18.75 -16.08
CA ALA A 75 -19.01 -17.49 -16.15
C ALA A 75 -18.55 -16.59 -17.31
N GLY A 76 -17.55 -17.03 -18.09
CA GLY A 76 -16.99 -16.27 -19.21
C GLY A 76 -16.46 -14.89 -18.83
N ARG A 77 -15.95 -14.71 -17.60
CA ARG A 77 -15.56 -13.39 -17.07
C ARG A 77 -14.35 -13.44 -16.16
N TRP A 78 -13.62 -12.34 -16.08
CA TRP A 78 -12.59 -12.12 -15.07
C TRP A 78 -13.22 -11.72 -13.73
N MET A 79 -12.62 -12.20 -12.64
CA MET A 79 -12.87 -11.75 -11.28
C MET A 79 -11.61 -11.11 -10.73
N TYR A 80 -11.78 -9.93 -10.13
CA TYR A 80 -10.74 -9.22 -9.41
C TYR A 80 -11.02 -9.29 -7.91
N ARG A 81 -10.03 -9.75 -7.15
CA ARG A 81 -10.03 -9.70 -5.68
C ARG A 81 -8.83 -8.89 -5.23
N THR A 82 -9.02 -8.11 -4.17
CA THR A 82 -7.93 -7.36 -3.58
C THR A 82 -7.96 -7.38 -2.06
N LEU A 83 -6.78 -7.42 -1.48
CA LEU A 83 -6.53 -7.18 -0.07
C LEU A 83 -5.49 -6.08 0.03
N TYR A 84 -5.81 -5.02 0.77
CA TYR A 84 -4.87 -3.96 1.09
C TYR A 84 -4.83 -3.78 2.60
N ILE A 85 -3.66 -4.03 3.18
CA ILE A 85 -3.37 -3.78 4.59
C ILE A 85 -2.45 -2.57 4.64
N ASN A 86 -2.86 -1.56 5.40
CA ASN A 86 -2.07 -0.38 5.68
C ASN A 86 -2.27 -0.01 7.14
N SER A 87 -1.22 -0.18 7.96
CA SER A 87 -1.31 0.12 9.39
C SER A 87 -1.20 1.62 9.67
N GLN A 88 -1.55 1.99 10.89
CA GLN A 88 -1.08 3.25 11.46
C GLN A 88 0.44 3.29 11.45
N THR A 89 1.00 4.47 11.24
CA THR A 89 2.44 4.71 11.23
C THR A 89 3.04 4.45 12.60
N PHE A 90 4.24 3.91 12.63
CA PHE A 90 5.04 3.75 13.82
C PHE A 90 6.48 4.24 13.58
N VAL A 91 7.21 4.43 14.67
CA VAL A 91 8.66 4.68 14.65
C VAL A 91 9.41 3.43 15.14
N ARG A 92 10.74 3.44 15.09
CA ARG A 92 11.59 2.25 15.30
C ARG A 92 11.32 1.46 16.59
N ASP A 93 10.93 2.12 17.68
CA ASP A 93 10.62 1.47 18.95
C ASP A 93 9.20 0.84 19.00
N GLY A 94 8.45 0.89 17.89
CA GLY A 94 7.09 0.39 17.77
C GLY A 94 6.03 1.38 18.23
N THR A 95 6.40 2.56 18.72
CA THR A 95 5.45 3.59 19.14
C THR A 95 4.64 4.07 17.94
N LEU A 96 3.32 4.00 18.05
CA LEU A 96 2.41 4.51 17.02
C LEU A 96 2.50 6.04 16.95
N SER A 97 2.56 6.57 15.73
CA SER A 97 2.43 8.00 15.47
C SER A 97 1.03 8.45 15.86
N PRO A 98 0.86 9.63 16.50
CA PRO A 98 -0.47 10.16 16.81
C PRO A 98 -1.35 10.31 15.55
N LEU A 99 -2.66 10.09 15.67
CA LEU A 99 -3.59 10.20 14.54
C LEU A 99 -3.64 11.61 13.93
N SER A 100 -3.35 12.65 14.72
CA SER A 100 -3.21 14.03 14.23
C SER A 100 -2.03 14.20 13.25
N VAL A 101 -0.99 13.38 13.39
CA VAL A 101 0.13 13.33 12.44
C VAL A 101 -0.30 12.59 11.17
N GLU A 102 -1.00 11.46 11.30
CA GLU A 102 -1.52 10.69 10.16
C GLU A 102 -2.54 11.45 9.33
N ALA A 103 -3.36 12.31 9.95
CA ALA A 103 -4.34 13.15 9.25
C ALA A 103 -3.74 13.91 8.06
N ASN A 104 -2.47 14.33 8.16
CA ASN A 104 -1.76 15.04 7.10
C ASN A 104 -1.44 14.16 5.87
N ASP A 105 -1.41 12.84 6.05
CA ASP A 105 -1.15 11.87 4.98
C ASP A 105 -2.43 11.54 4.20
N PHE A 106 -3.60 11.79 4.80
CA PHE A 106 -4.93 11.61 4.21
C PHE A 106 -5.57 12.94 3.75
N ASP A 107 -4.79 14.03 3.69
CA ASP A 107 -5.24 15.39 3.39
C ASP A 107 -6.46 15.84 4.23
N MET A 108 -6.53 15.37 5.48
CA MET A 108 -7.54 15.73 6.47
C MET A 108 -7.15 16.99 7.26
N PRO A 109 -8.09 17.64 7.98
CA PRO A 109 -7.78 18.82 8.78
C PRO A 109 -6.62 18.58 9.76
N LYS A 110 -5.62 19.49 9.75
CA LYS A 110 -4.34 19.38 10.49
C LYS A 110 -4.48 19.40 12.01
N HIS A 111 -5.66 19.74 12.53
CA HIS A 111 -5.93 19.94 13.95
C HIS A 111 -7.14 19.11 14.36
N MET A 112 -6.97 17.79 14.40
CA MET A 112 -7.95 16.91 15.05
C MET A 112 -7.69 16.88 16.55
N HIS A 113 -8.72 17.20 17.32
CA HIS A 113 -8.75 16.96 18.75
C HIS A 113 -8.93 15.45 19.02
N PRO A 114 -8.52 14.93 20.20
CA PRO A 114 -8.71 13.51 20.55
C PRO A 114 -10.18 13.03 20.40
N GLN A 115 -11.14 13.91 20.65
CA GLN A 115 -12.57 13.67 20.46
C GLN A 115 -12.98 13.41 18.99
N ASP A 116 -12.10 13.74 18.04
CA ASP A 116 -12.31 13.57 16.60
C ASP A 116 -11.78 12.22 16.09
N GLU A 117 -11.16 11.38 16.93
CA GLU A 117 -10.61 10.08 16.50
C GLU A 117 -11.67 9.19 15.82
N ALA A 118 -12.89 9.16 16.36
CA ALA A 118 -13.97 8.40 15.74
C ALA A 118 -14.34 8.96 14.36
N ALA A 119 -14.26 10.28 14.17
CA ALA A 119 -14.48 10.93 12.88
C ALA A 119 -13.32 10.62 11.90
N PHE A 120 -12.06 10.66 12.37
CA PHE A 120 -10.89 10.24 11.60
C PHE A 120 -11.06 8.84 11.04
N ARG A 121 -11.35 7.86 11.91
CA ARG A 121 -11.48 6.45 11.53
C ARG A 121 -12.57 6.25 10.49
N ARG A 122 -13.70 6.95 10.61
CA ARG A 122 -14.77 6.93 9.61
C ARG A 122 -14.30 7.51 8.27
N GLN A 123 -13.69 8.69 8.29
CA GLN A 123 -13.25 9.36 7.07
C GLN A 123 -12.13 8.58 6.37
N ALA A 124 -11.19 7.99 7.13
CA ALA A 124 -10.10 7.18 6.60
C ALA A 124 -10.67 5.94 5.90
N LYS A 125 -11.68 5.30 6.51
CA LYS A 125 -12.42 4.20 5.89
C LYS A 125 -13.10 4.63 4.58
N THR A 126 -13.78 5.78 4.57
CA THR A 126 -14.41 6.32 3.35
C THR A 126 -13.39 6.60 2.25
N HIS A 127 -12.23 7.16 2.59
CA HIS A 127 -11.15 7.42 1.64
C HIS A 127 -10.59 6.12 1.04
N ILE A 128 -10.35 5.09 1.87
CA ILE A 128 -9.89 3.78 1.41
C ILE A 128 -10.94 3.13 0.50
N GLN A 129 -12.23 3.20 0.85
CA GLN A 129 -13.30 2.69 0.01
C GLN A 129 -13.32 3.41 -1.36
N HIS A 130 -13.16 4.74 -1.37
CA HIS A 130 -13.12 5.49 -2.61
C HIS A 130 -11.95 5.07 -3.53
N ILE A 131 -10.75 4.84 -2.97
CA ILE A 131 -9.60 4.33 -3.73
C ILE A 131 -9.91 2.93 -4.30
N TYR A 132 -10.56 2.07 -3.51
CA TYR A 132 -10.98 0.74 -3.97
C TYR A 132 -11.95 0.84 -5.15
N ASP A 133 -12.97 1.70 -5.05
CA ASP A 133 -13.97 1.88 -6.11
C ASP A 133 -13.32 2.41 -7.39
N LEU A 134 -12.43 3.41 -7.28
CA LEU A 134 -11.65 3.93 -8.41
C LEU A 134 -10.77 2.85 -9.06
N SER A 135 -10.18 1.96 -8.25
CA SER A 135 -9.38 0.84 -8.75
C SER A 135 -10.25 -0.14 -9.55
N CYS A 136 -11.45 -0.44 -9.07
CA CYS A 136 -12.40 -1.30 -9.78
C CYS A 136 -12.83 -0.67 -11.12
N ASP A 137 -13.18 0.62 -11.12
CA ASP A 137 -13.55 1.35 -12.33
C ASP A 137 -12.41 1.41 -13.35
N THR A 138 -11.17 1.59 -12.88
CA THR A 138 -9.99 1.62 -13.74
C THR A 138 -9.74 0.26 -14.36
N LEU A 139 -9.79 -0.81 -13.56
CA LEU A 139 -9.55 -2.17 -14.03
C LEU A 139 -10.64 -2.66 -14.98
N GLN A 140 -11.88 -2.22 -14.84
CA GLN A 140 -12.95 -2.49 -15.81
C GLN A 140 -12.69 -1.87 -17.20
N LYS A 141 -11.95 -0.75 -17.24
CA LYS A 141 -11.65 -0.02 -18.49
C LYS A 141 -10.37 -0.52 -19.16
N ILE A 142 -9.53 -1.24 -18.43
CA ILE A 142 -8.33 -1.87 -18.99
C ILE A 142 -8.77 -3.14 -19.72
N GLN A 143 -8.72 -3.11 -21.05
CA GLN A 143 -8.77 -4.32 -21.86
C GLN A 143 -7.43 -5.05 -21.72
N ILE A 144 -7.45 -6.23 -21.11
CA ILE A 144 -6.31 -7.16 -21.02
C ILE A 144 -6.37 -8.11 -22.22
#